data_AF-A0A2E1J0X7-F1
#
_entry.id   AF-A0A2E1J0X7-F1
#
_cell.length_a   1.000
_cell.length_b   1.000
_cell.length_c   1.000
_cell.angle_alpha   90.00
_cell.angle_beta   90.00
_cell.angle_gamma   90.00
#
_symmetry.space_group_name_H-M   'P 1'
#
loop_
_entity.id
_entity.type
_entity.pdbx_description
1 polymer ?
#
loop_
_entity_poly.entity_id
_entity_poly.type
_entity_poly.pdbx_seq_one_letter_code
_entity_poly.pdbx_strand_id
1 'polypeptide(L)'
;MSIKSIKEQWALIIRGVEEILPEEALKEKISKSIKSKIPLKVKLGCDPSRPDLHIGHSVVLRKLAHFQDLGHEAILVIGDFTAMIGDPSGRNKTRPQLTIEETKENAKTYIDQAANILNIDLL
;
A
#
# COMPACT_ATOMS: atom_id res chain seq x y z
N MET A 1 -16.30 -14.92 6.65
CA MET A 1 -15.08 -15.35 7.36
C MET A 1 -15.15 -14.84 8.81
N SER A 2 -14.61 -15.59 9.77
CA SER A 2 -14.55 -15.14 11.18
C SER A 2 -13.52 -14.01 11.32
N ILE A 3 -13.83 -12.96 12.08
CA ILE A 3 -12.89 -11.88 12.39
C ILE A 3 -11.76 -12.48 13.25
N LYS A 4 -10.52 -12.41 12.75
CA LYS A 4 -9.35 -12.94 13.48
C LYS A 4 -9.09 -12.14 14.75
N SER A 5 -8.58 -12.82 15.78
CA SER A 5 -8.21 -12.20 17.04
C SER A 5 -7.08 -11.18 16.87
N ILE A 6 -6.96 -10.24 17.82
CA ILE A 6 -5.88 -9.25 17.81
C ILE A 6 -4.49 -9.90 17.72
N LYS A 7 -4.30 -11.05 18.37
CA LYS A 7 -3.03 -11.79 18.37
C LYS A 7 -2.70 -12.33 16.97
N GLU A 8 -3.68 -12.89 16.27
CA GLU A 8 -3.51 -13.42 14.91
C GLU A 8 -3.28 -12.30 13.89
N GLN A 9 -4.05 -11.21 13.98
CA GLN A 9 -3.85 -10.03 13.12
C GLN A 9 -2.46 -9.45 13.34
N TRP A 10 -2.08 -9.24 14.61
CA TRP A 10 -0.77 -8.70 14.97
C TRP A 10 0.37 -9.55 14.44
N ALA A 11 0.32 -10.87 14.65
CA ALA A 11 1.35 -11.80 14.17
C ALA A 11 1.58 -11.72 12.65
N LEU A 12 0.51 -11.55 11.86
CA LEU A 12 0.61 -11.41 10.40
C LEU A 12 1.10 -10.02 9.98
N ILE A 13 0.67 -8.98 10.69
CA ILE A 13 1.04 -7.58 10.42
C ILE A 13 2.53 -7.34 10.71
N ILE A 14 3.08 -7.85 11.82
CA ILE A 14 4.49 -7.60 12.17
C ILE A 14 5.49 -8.42 11.35
N ARG A 15 5.04 -9.52 10.73
CA ARG A 15 5.95 -10.42 10.00
C ARG A 15 6.63 -9.69 8.84
N GLY A 16 7.95 -9.58 8.89
CA GLY A 16 8.77 -8.94 7.85
C GLY A 16 8.60 -7.42 7.78
N VAL A 17 8.09 -6.78 8.84
CA VAL A 17 8.06 -5.33 8.98
C VAL A 17 9.30 -4.89 9.76
N GLU A 18 9.99 -3.88 9.24
CA GLU A 18 11.17 -3.29 9.88
C GLU A 18 10.80 -2.54 11.16
N GLU A 19 9.79 -1.65 11.08
CA GLU A 19 9.39 -0.79 12.20
C GLU A 19 7.90 -0.44 12.13
N ILE A 20 7.28 -0.21 13.30
CA ILE A 20 5.89 0.25 13.43
C ILE A 20 5.84 1.42 14.40
N LEU A 21 5.41 2.59 13.91
CA LEU A 21 5.42 3.84 14.67
C LEU A 21 4.02 4.50 14.71
N PRO A 22 3.41 4.68 15.91
CA PRO A 22 3.67 3.98 17.17
C PRO A 22 3.04 2.58 17.17
N GLU A 23 3.76 1.58 17.71
CA GLU A 23 3.27 0.20 17.81
C GLU A 23 1.93 0.09 18.56
N GLU A 24 1.84 0.72 19.74
CA GLU A 24 0.65 0.69 20.59
C GLU A 24 -0.56 1.34 19.92
N ALA A 25 -0.34 2.41 19.14
CA ALA A 25 -1.41 3.07 18.41
C ALA A 25 -1.99 2.16 17.30
N LEU A 26 -1.16 1.36 16.65
CA LEU A 26 -1.64 0.38 15.67
C LEU A 26 -2.42 -0.76 16.35
N LYS A 27 -1.92 -1.30 17.47
CA LYS A 27 -2.65 -2.31 18.26
C LYS A 27 -4.01 -1.80 18.71
N GLU A 28 -4.09 -0.55 19.17
CA GLU A 28 -5.34 0.08 19.58
C GLU A 28 -6.32 0.21 18.41
N LYS A 29 -5.84 0.64 17.23
CA LYS A 29 -6.64 0.72 16.01
C LYS A 29 -7.20 -0.64 15.60
N ILE A 30 -6.38 -1.70 15.63
CA ILE A 30 -6.83 -3.07 15.34
C ILE A 30 -7.89 -3.52 16.36
N SER A 31 -7.65 -3.29 17.66
CA SER A 31 -8.61 -3.62 18.72
C SER A 31 -9.95 -2.93 18.53
N LYS A 32 -9.93 -1.62 18.20
CA LYS A 32 -11.13 -0.84 17.88
C LYS A 32 -11.83 -1.40 16.65
N SER A 33 -11.09 -1.70 15.58
CA SER A 33 -11.61 -2.27 14.34
C SER A 33 -12.34 -3.60 14.58
N ILE A 34 -11.76 -4.50 15.38
CA ILE A 34 -12.38 -5.78 15.76
C ILE A 34 -13.68 -5.56 16.54
N LYS A 35 -13.67 -4.66 17.53
CA LYS A 35 -14.83 -4.37 18.40
C LYS A 35 -15.98 -3.71 17.63
N SER A 36 -15.67 -2.72 16.80
CA SER A 36 -16.66 -1.95 16.04
C SER A 36 -17.06 -2.61 14.72
N LYS A 37 -16.31 -3.62 14.26
CA LYS A 37 -16.42 -4.21 12.93
C LYS A 37 -16.23 -3.20 11.79
N ILE A 38 -15.53 -2.10 12.07
CA ILE A 38 -15.19 -1.09 11.07
C ILE A 38 -13.76 -1.36 10.60
N PRO A 39 -13.52 -1.62 9.30
CA PRO A 39 -12.19 -1.91 8.78
C PRO A 39 -11.26 -0.71 8.92
N LEU A 40 -9.96 -0.97 9.07
CA LEU A 40 -8.93 0.05 8.93
C LEU A 40 -8.78 0.41 7.45
N LYS A 41 -8.48 1.68 7.19
CA LYS A 41 -8.06 2.17 5.88
C LYS A 41 -6.54 2.17 5.82
N VAL A 42 -5.96 1.35 4.96
CA VAL A 42 -4.52 1.12 4.86
C VAL A 42 -4.02 1.65 3.54
N LYS A 43 -3.26 2.74 3.59
CA LYS A 43 -2.77 3.44 2.40
C LYS A 43 -1.37 2.95 2.02
N LEU A 44 -1.18 2.64 0.74
CA LEU A 44 0.13 2.49 0.10
C LEU A 44 0.24 3.48 -1.05
N GLY A 45 1.22 4.38 -0.99
CA GLY A 45 1.53 5.30 -2.08
C GLY A 45 2.52 4.66 -3.05
N CYS A 46 2.26 4.81 -4.35
CA CYS A 46 3.16 4.41 -5.42
C CYS A 46 3.41 5.60 -6.36
N ASP A 47 4.69 5.86 -6.65
CA ASP A 47 5.13 6.86 -7.60
C ASP A 47 5.25 6.22 -9.00
N PRO A 48 4.39 6.58 -9.99
CA PRO A 48 4.42 6.04 -11.35
C PRO A 48 5.50 6.70 -12.22
N SER A 49 6.65 7.06 -11.62
CA SER A 49 7.79 7.65 -12.35
C SER A 49 8.48 6.67 -13.30
N ARG A 50 8.09 5.39 -13.25
CA ARG A 50 8.42 4.33 -14.22
C ARG A 50 7.16 3.48 -14.46
N PRO A 51 7.07 2.75 -15.58
CA PRO A 51 5.91 1.91 -15.90
C PRO A 51 5.83 0.60 -15.10
N ASP A 52 6.94 0.11 -14.55
CA ASP A 52 7.00 -1.25 -13.99
C ASP A 52 7.25 -1.32 -12.48
N LEU A 53 6.48 -2.18 -11.82
CA LEU A 53 6.72 -2.60 -10.45
C LEU A 53 7.77 -3.71 -10.43
N HIS A 54 9.00 -3.36 -10.05
CA HIS A 54 10.01 -4.40 -9.80
C HIS A 54 9.66 -5.27 -8.59
N ILE A 55 10.30 -6.43 -8.46
CA ILE A 55 10.05 -7.41 -7.39
C ILE A 55 10.11 -6.84 -5.96
N GLY A 56 10.90 -5.79 -5.71
CA GLY A 56 10.93 -5.10 -4.41
C GLY A 56 9.56 -4.57 -3.95
N HIS A 57 8.69 -4.14 -4.88
CA HIS A 57 7.34 -3.67 -4.53
C HIS A 57 6.44 -4.80 -4.04
N SER A 58 6.75 -6.06 -4.38
CA SER A 58 5.97 -7.21 -3.91
C SER A 58 5.96 -7.33 -2.39
N VAL A 59 6.98 -6.82 -1.69
CA VAL A 59 7.06 -6.84 -0.22
C VAL A 59 5.95 -5.99 0.39
N VAL A 60 5.83 -4.74 -0.06
CA VAL A 60 4.81 -3.80 0.45
C VAL A 60 3.42 -4.13 -0.06
N LEU A 61 3.29 -4.59 -1.30
CA LEU A 61 2.01 -5.06 -1.85
C LEU A 61 1.49 -6.29 -1.11
N ARG A 62 2.36 -7.26 -0.78
CA ARG A 62 1.96 -8.42 0.05
C ARG A 62 1.54 -7.99 1.44
N LYS A 63 2.19 -6.98 2.03
CA LYS A 63 1.75 -6.45 3.32
C LYS A 63 0.35 -5.84 3.21
N LEU A 64 0.07 -5.08 2.15
CA LEU A 64 -1.25 -4.52 1.90
C LEU A 64 -2.31 -5.63 1.66
N ALA A 65 -1.96 -6.69 0.92
CA ALA A 65 -2.80 -7.87 0.74
C ALA A 65 -3.12 -8.57 2.07
N HIS A 66 -2.14 -8.69 2.98
CA HIS A 66 -2.42 -9.22 4.32
C HIS A 66 -3.47 -8.39 5.06
N PHE A 67 -3.51 -7.07 4.88
CA PHE A 67 -4.59 -6.25 5.45
C PHE A 67 -5.95 -6.57 4.80
N GLN A 68 -6.01 -6.81 3.48
CA GLN A 68 -7.23 -7.29 2.82
C GLN A 68 -7.69 -8.64 3.37
N ASP A 69 -6.77 -9.60 3.54
CA ASP A 69 -7.05 -10.93 4.10
C ASP A 69 -7.57 -10.88 5.56
N LEU A 70 -7.21 -9.83 6.28
CA LEU A 70 -7.70 -9.54 7.63
C LEU A 70 -9.04 -8.79 7.63
N GLY A 71 -9.58 -8.46 6.47
CA GLY A 71 -10.84 -7.76 6.29
C GLY A 71 -10.73 -6.24 6.40
N HIS A 72 -9.55 -5.66 6.20
CA HIS A 72 -9.34 -4.22 6.15
C HIS A 72 -9.38 -3.68 4.72
N GLU A 73 -9.58 -2.37 4.58
CA GLU A 73 -9.63 -1.67 3.29
C GLU A 73 -8.21 -1.29 2.86
N ALA A 74 -7.79 -1.83 1.71
CA ALA A 74 -6.53 -1.49 1.08
C ALA A 74 -6.74 -0.33 0.10
N ILE A 75 -5.94 0.72 0.23
CA ILE A 75 -6.03 1.90 -0.62
C ILE A 75 -4.68 2.09 -1.31
N LEU A 76 -4.63 1.75 -2.60
CA LEU A 76 -3.47 2.00 -3.44
C LEU A 76 -3.58 3.39 -4.06
N VAL A 77 -2.66 4.29 -3.70
CA VAL A 77 -2.65 5.68 -4.20
C VAL A 77 -1.55 5.83 -5.23
N ILE A 78 -1.93 6.06 -6.49
CA ILE A 78 -1.00 6.36 -7.57
C ILE A 78 -0.78 7.87 -7.63
N GLY A 79 0.44 8.30 -7.31
CA GLY A 79 0.79 9.72 -7.22
C GLY A 79 1.23 10.32 -8.56
N ASP A 80 0.29 10.54 -9.48
CA ASP A 80 0.51 11.19 -10.77
C ASP A 80 1.08 12.62 -10.63
N PHE A 81 0.50 13.43 -9.74
CA PHE A 81 0.95 14.79 -9.48
C PHE A 81 2.34 14.87 -8.85
N THR A 82 2.66 13.95 -7.93
CA THR A 82 3.99 13.87 -7.31
C THR A 82 5.07 13.42 -8.31
N ALA A 83 4.71 12.58 -9.28
CA ALA A 83 5.61 12.17 -10.35
C ALA A 83 5.97 13.35 -11.28
N MET A 84 5.02 14.26 -11.53
CA MET A 84 5.26 15.47 -12.34
C MET A 84 6.21 16.47 -11.68
N ILE A 85 6.15 16.63 -10.35
CA ILE A 85 7.03 17.52 -9.59
C ILE A 85 8.40 16.88 -9.37
N GLY A 86 8.42 15.57 -9.16
CA GLY A 86 9.60 14.80 -8.77
C GLY A 86 9.85 14.84 -7.26
N ASP A 87 9.95 13.65 -6.65
CA ASP A 87 10.29 13.53 -5.23
C ASP A 87 11.78 13.88 -4.98
N PRO A 88 12.10 14.92 -4.18
CA PRO A 88 13.47 15.32 -3.87
C PRO A 88 14.19 14.34 -2.93
N SER A 89 13.48 13.34 -2.38
CA SER A 89 14.01 12.37 -1.42
C SER A 89 15.13 11.52 -2.04
N GLY A 90 16.38 11.94 -1.85
CA GLY A 90 17.58 11.10 -2.02
C GLY A 90 18.23 11.07 -3.42
N ARG A 91 17.93 11.99 -4.36
CA ARG A 91 18.61 12.02 -5.68
C ARG A 91 19.13 13.42 -6.08
N ASN A 92 20.41 13.48 -6.45
CA ASN A 92 21.15 14.68 -6.89
C ASN A 92 20.91 15.11 -8.36
N LYS A 93 19.93 14.52 -9.07
CA LYS A 93 19.58 14.91 -10.44
C LYS A 93 18.07 15.03 -10.58
N THR A 94 17.62 16.17 -11.08
CA THR A 94 16.23 16.45 -11.46
C THR A 94 15.80 15.40 -12.48
N ARG A 95 14.70 14.68 -12.19
CA ARG A 95 14.12 13.71 -13.13
C ARG A 95 13.50 14.48 -14.31
N PRO A 96 13.51 13.92 -15.54
CA PRO A 96 12.71 14.47 -16.63
C PRO A 96 11.24 14.50 -16.20
N GLN A 97 10.57 15.63 -16.43
CA GLN A 97 9.15 15.79 -16.11
C GLN A 97 8.32 14.88 -17.02
N LEU A 98 7.48 14.04 -16.42
CA LEU A 98 6.52 13.21 -17.15
C LEU A 98 5.25 14.03 -17.44
N THR A 99 4.64 13.76 -18.58
CA THR A 99 3.32 14.29 -18.92
C THR A 99 2.21 13.59 -18.13
N ILE A 100 1.03 14.20 -18.08
CA ILE A 100 -0.16 13.59 -17.44
C ILE A 100 -0.57 12.32 -18.18
N GLU A 101 -0.39 12.28 -19.49
CA GLU A 101 -0.71 11.15 -20.35
C GLU A 101 0.21 9.96 -20.03
N GLU A 102 1.52 10.18 -19.95
CA GLU A 102 2.50 9.15 -19.61
C GLU A 102 2.28 8.60 -18.19
N THR A 103 2.00 9.48 -17.21
CA THR A 103 1.73 9.04 -15.83
C THR A 103 0.46 8.21 -15.73
N LYS A 104 -0.59 8.53 -16.53
CA LYS A 104 -1.81 7.71 -16.61
C LYS A 104 -1.57 6.35 -17.26
N GLU A 105 -0.70 6.27 -18.27
CA GLU A 105 -0.36 5.00 -18.91
C GLU A 105 0.44 4.11 -17.95
N ASN A 106 1.45 4.67 -17.27
CA ASN A 106 2.19 3.97 -16.21
C ASN A 106 1.29 3.55 -15.04
N ALA A 107 0.28 4.36 -14.70
CA ALA A 107 -0.67 4.01 -13.65
C ALA A 107 -1.47 2.75 -14.00
N LYS A 108 -1.86 2.57 -15.27
CA LYS A 108 -2.58 1.37 -15.72
C LYS A 108 -1.74 0.12 -15.55
N THR A 109 -0.48 0.16 -16.00
CA THR A 109 0.44 -0.98 -15.85
C THR A 109 0.70 -1.30 -14.39
N TYR A 110 0.75 -0.29 -13.51
CA TYR A 110 0.87 -0.50 -12.06
C TYR A 110 -0.33 -1.24 -11.48
N ILE A 111 -1.55 -0.85 -11.87
CA ILE A 111 -2.78 -1.51 -11.41
C ILE A 111 -2.79 -2.97 -11.88
N ASP A 112 -2.52 -3.22 -13.16
CA ASP A 112 -2.49 -4.57 -13.74
C ASP A 112 -1.46 -5.47 -13.05
N GLN A 113 -0.28 -4.93 -12.73
CA GLN A 113 0.75 -5.67 -12.01
C GLN A 113 0.37 -5.91 -10.55
N ALA A 114 -0.17 -4.90 -9.86
CA ALA A 114 -0.61 -5.01 -8.48
C ALA A 114 -1.78 -6.01 -8.31
N ALA A 115 -2.62 -6.17 -9.34
CA ALA A 115 -3.73 -7.13 -9.36
C ALA A 115 -3.29 -8.60 -9.22
N ASN A 116 -2.01 -8.92 -9.46
CA ASN A 116 -1.47 -10.25 -9.20
C ASN A 116 -1.29 -10.57 -7.71
N ILE A 117 -1.34 -9.54 -6.84
CA ILE A 117 -1.11 -9.66 -5.40
C ILE A 117 -2.32 -9.15 -4.60
N LEU A 118 -2.92 -8.05 -5.04
CA LEU A 118 -4.08 -7.44 -4.40
C LEU A 118 -5.38 -7.95 -5.01
N ASN A 119 -6.40 -8.09 -4.18
CA ASN A 119 -7.75 -8.30 -4.68
C ASN A 119 -8.33 -6.95 -5.13
N ILE A 120 -8.42 -6.74 -6.44
CA ILE A 120 -8.87 -5.48 -7.05
C ILE A 120 -10.36 -5.21 -6.90
N ASP A 121 -11.19 -6.25 -6.66
CA ASP A 121 -12.62 -6.08 -6.39
C ASP A 121 -12.87 -5.44 -5.02
N LEU A 122 -11.81 -5.34 -4.19
CA LEU A 122 -11.81 -4.76 -2.85
C LEU A 122 -10.94 -3.50 -2.75
N LEU A 123 -10.49 -2.95 -3.88
CA LEU A 123 -9.72 -1.70 -3.95
C LEU A 123 -10.60 -0.47 -4.19
#